data_AF-A0A436CVU0-F1
#
_entry.id   AF-A0A436CVU0-F1
#
_cell.length_a   1.000
_cell.length_b   1.000
_cell.length_c   1.000
_cell.angle_alpha   90.00
_cell.angle_beta   90.00
_cell.angle_gamma   90.00
#
_symmetry.space_group_name_H-M   'P 1'
#
loop_
_entity.id
_entity.type
_entity.pdbx_description
1 polymer ?
#
loop_
_entity_poly.entity_id
_entity_poly.type
_entity_poly.pdbx_seq_one_letter_code
_entity_poly.pdbx_strand_id
1 'polypeptide(L)'
;MMDQLSAQTRISDAAIRSVMDRLRAEHSEFEIDTGVADQWELRLYYGSLSATLDNESVLIRVAASDETCLSYMKMTVAGHVAEHLGTTRGIHWQGDGIDAGMPVFFREITVMSSTRFSAHMQRLRFAGKDLGRFSHGGLHIRLLLPPAGRQPLWPSMGADGLIVWPSGDDALAVRVYTIRALDAASGWLDVDFVLHPGQETPAASFAQNARAGDVIGMIGPGGGDA
;
A
#
# COMPACT_ATOMS: atom_id res chain seq x y z
N MET A 1 26.01 7.92 5.66
CA MET A 1 25.39 6.88 4.80
C MET A 1 24.19 6.42 5.60
N MET A 2 22.95 6.70 5.17
CA MET A 2 21.80 6.09 5.85
C MET A 2 21.85 4.60 5.58
N ASP A 3 21.76 3.78 6.63
CA ASP A 3 21.71 2.33 6.47
C ASP A 3 20.47 1.97 5.65
N GLN A 4 20.68 1.26 4.55
CA GLN A 4 19.61 0.82 3.67
C GLN A 4 18.87 -0.34 4.36
N LEU A 5 17.56 -0.22 4.52
CA LEU A 5 16.74 -1.29 5.08
C LEU A 5 16.67 -2.43 4.08
N SER A 6 16.69 -3.68 4.56
CA SER A 6 16.65 -4.85 3.71
C SER A 6 15.90 -6.02 4.32
N ALA A 7 15.25 -6.79 3.46
CA ALA A 7 14.63 -8.05 3.83
C ALA A 7 14.88 -9.11 2.75
N GLN A 8 14.88 -10.37 3.16
CA GLN A 8 15.05 -11.51 2.24
C GLN A 8 14.04 -12.61 2.52
N THR A 9 13.72 -13.40 1.51
CA THR A 9 12.94 -14.64 1.64
C THR A 9 13.50 -15.68 0.68
N ARG A 10 13.42 -16.96 1.07
CA ARG A 10 13.70 -18.08 0.17
C ARG A 10 12.40 -18.83 -0.06
N ILE A 11 12.03 -19.00 -1.33
CA ILE A 11 10.80 -19.68 -1.74
C ILE A 11 11.20 -20.92 -2.53
N SER A 12 10.72 -22.09 -2.11
CA SER A 12 10.94 -23.36 -2.80
C SER A 12 9.62 -23.87 -3.37
N ASP A 13 9.52 -23.91 -4.70
CA ASP A 13 8.35 -24.39 -5.43
C ASP A 13 8.77 -24.77 -6.86
N ALA A 14 8.25 -25.87 -7.40
CA ALA A 14 8.58 -26.32 -8.76
C ALA A 14 8.19 -25.30 -9.85
N ALA A 15 7.21 -24.43 -9.60
CA ALA A 15 6.77 -23.39 -10.51
C ALA A 15 7.46 -22.03 -10.27
N ILE A 16 8.36 -21.92 -9.28
CA ILE A 16 8.92 -20.62 -8.87
C ILE A 16 9.66 -19.90 -10.00
N ARG A 17 10.33 -20.66 -10.89
CA ARG A 17 11.02 -20.10 -12.05
C ARG A 17 10.05 -19.35 -12.97
N SER A 18 8.87 -19.91 -13.23
CA SER A 18 7.83 -19.26 -14.04
C SER A 18 7.33 -17.95 -13.40
N VAL A 19 7.20 -17.92 -12.07
CA VAL A 19 6.84 -16.69 -11.33
C VAL A 19 7.92 -15.63 -11.49
N MET A 20 9.19 -16.01 -11.34
CA MET A 20 10.33 -15.09 -11.46
C MET A 20 10.50 -14.56 -12.89
N ASP A 21 10.31 -15.41 -13.90
CA ASP A 21 10.39 -15.01 -15.31
C ASP A 21 9.31 -13.96 -15.65
N ARG A 22 8.11 -14.10 -15.09
CA ARG A 22 7.03 -13.11 -15.28
C ARG A 22 7.30 -11.80 -14.57
N LEU A 23 7.67 -11.85 -13.29
CA LEU A 23 8.06 -10.66 -12.53
C LEU A 23 9.17 -9.90 -13.26
N ARG A 24 10.18 -10.62 -13.76
CA ARG A 24 11.26 -10.04 -14.56
C ARG A 24 10.77 -9.43 -15.88
N ALA A 25 9.87 -10.10 -16.60
CA ALA A 25 9.33 -9.61 -17.87
C ALA A 25 8.49 -8.32 -17.68
N GLU A 26 7.62 -8.29 -16.67
CA GLU A 26 6.76 -7.15 -16.35
C GLU A 26 7.56 -5.91 -15.94
N HIS A 27 8.74 -6.10 -15.37
CA HIS A 27 9.64 -5.03 -14.94
C HIS A 27 10.94 -4.93 -15.76
N SER A 28 10.94 -5.44 -16.99
CA SER A 28 12.15 -5.56 -17.82
C SER A 28 12.85 -4.23 -18.11
N GLU A 29 12.11 -3.12 -18.12
CA GLU A 29 12.68 -1.77 -18.29
C GLU A 29 13.55 -1.31 -17.10
N PHE A 30 13.40 -1.97 -15.94
CA PHE A 30 14.12 -1.67 -14.70
C PHE A 30 15.24 -2.68 -14.39
N GLU A 31 15.50 -3.61 -15.30
CA GLU A 31 16.49 -4.66 -15.10
C GLU A 31 17.93 -4.14 -15.17
N ILE A 32 18.75 -4.63 -14.24
CA ILE A 32 20.20 -4.44 -14.22
C ILE A 32 20.85 -5.78 -14.58
N ASP A 33 21.60 -5.80 -15.68
CA ASP A 33 22.39 -6.96 -16.09
C ASP A 33 23.53 -7.21 -15.08
N THR A 34 23.51 -8.38 -14.46
CA THR A 34 24.52 -8.79 -13.47
C THR A 34 25.69 -9.54 -14.12
N GLY A 35 25.53 -10.02 -15.36
CA GLY A 35 26.48 -10.91 -16.04
C GLY A 35 26.57 -12.32 -15.43
N VAL A 36 25.72 -12.67 -14.46
CA VAL A 36 25.73 -13.96 -13.76
C VAL A 36 24.48 -14.77 -14.11
N ALA A 37 24.67 -16.02 -14.53
CA ALA A 37 23.57 -16.92 -14.85
C ALA A 37 22.65 -17.14 -13.63
N ASP A 38 21.34 -17.18 -13.86
CA ASP A 38 20.31 -17.36 -12.83
C ASP A 38 20.30 -16.28 -11.71
N GLN A 39 20.98 -15.15 -11.92
CA GLN A 39 20.94 -13.99 -11.03
C GLN A 39 20.56 -12.72 -11.79
N TRP A 40 19.63 -11.94 -11.24
CA TRP A 40 19.20 -10.68 -11.82
C TRP A 40 18.79 -9.68 -10.74
N GLU A 41 18.81 -8.40 -11.11
CA GLU A 41 18.44 -7.30 -10.25
C GLU A 41 17.44 -6.37 -10.96
N LEU A 42 16.49 -5.84 -10.20
CA LEU A 42 15.58 -4.78 -10.64
C LEU A 42 15.79 -3.55 -9.76
N ARG A 43 15.79 -2.37 -10.37
CA ARG A 43 15.72 -1.09 -9.67
C ARG A 43 14.36 -0.44 -9.90
N LEU A 44 13.43 -0.77 -9.01
CA LEU A 44 12.06 -0.28 -9.03
C LEU A 44 11.95 1.08 -8.35
N TYR A 45 10.79 1.72 -8.52
CA TYR A 45 10.49 3.02 -7.91
C TYR A 45 10.67 3.03 -6.38
N TYR A 46 10.26 1.95 -5.71
CA TYR A 46 10.32 1.82 -4.24
C TYR A 46 11.64 1.23 -3.73
N GLY A 47 12.58 0.83 -4.58
CA GLY A 47 13.82 0.21 -4.12
C GLY A 47 14.38 -0.80 -5.09
N SER A 48 15.25 -1.68 -4.58
CA SER A 48 15.92 -2.70 -5.38
C SER A 48 15.48 -4.09 -4.97
N LEU A 49 15.38 -4.98 -5.96
CA LEU A 49 15.17 -6.41 -5.77
C LEU A 49 16.31 -7.15 -6.45
N SER A 50 16.93 -8.10 -5.75
CA SER A 50 17.86 -9.06 -6.35
C SER A 50 17.31 -10.47 -6.18
N ALA A 51 17.37 -11.29 -7.21
CA ALA A 51 16.97 -12.68 -7.16
C ALA A 51 18.12 -13.59 -7.60
N THR A 52 18.27 -14.72 -6.91
CA THR A 52 19.16 -15.81 -7.29
C THR A 52 18.35 -17.08 -7.34
N LEU A 53 18.19 -17.64 -8.54
CA LEU A 53 17.48 -18.90 -8.77
C LEU A 53 18.44 -20.08 -8.61
N ASP A 54 17.92 -21.17 -8.06
CA ASP A 54 18.45 -22.51 -8.23
C ASP A 54 17.38 -23.40 -8.91
N ASN A 55 17.54 -24.72 -8.88
CA ASN A 55 16.69 -25.64 -9.66
C ASN A 55 15.20 -25.58 -9.26
N GLU A 56 14.89 -25.41 -7.96
CA GLU A 56 13.52 -25.43 -7.44
C GLU A 56 13.26 -24.34 -6.39
N SER A 57 14.17 -23.39 -6.25
CA SER A 57 14.02 -22.29 -5.30
C SER A 57 14.59 -20.99 -5.81
N VAL A 58 14.17 -19.91 -5.18
CA VAL A 58 14.72 -18.57 -5.38
C VAL A 58 15.02 -17.94 -4.04
N LEU A 59 16.20 -17.33 -3.92
CA LEU A 59 16.49 -16.37 -2.87
C LEU A 59 16.21 -14.97 -3.41
N ILE A 60 15.27 -14.28 -2.80
CA ILE A 60 14.93 -12.90 -3.13
C ILE A 60 15.41 -12.01 -1.98
N ARG A 61 16.11 -10.93 -2.33
CA ARG A 61 16.42 -9.84 -1.40
C ARG A 61 15.78 -8.57 -1.93
N VAL A 62 15.14 -7.82 -1.05
CA VAL A 62 14.62 -6.48 -1.32
C VAL A 62 15.29 -5.48 -0.41
N ALA A 63 15.53 -4.28 -0.90
CA ALA A 63 16.16 -3.23 -0.12
C ALA A 63 15.58 -1.86 -0.51
N ALA A 64 15.46 -0.96 0.47
CA ALA A 64 14.84 0.35 0.29
C ALA A 64 15.39 1.38 1.28
N SER A 65 15.14 2.66 1.00
CA SER A 65 15.59 3.79 1.83
C SER A 65 14.77 3.98 3.11
N ASP A 66 13.54 3.47 3.14
CA ASP A 66 12.61 3.63 4.27
C ASP A 66 11.64 2.44 4.37
N GLU A 67 10.98 2.34 5.52
CA GLU A 67 10.11 1.22 5.87
C GLU A 67 8.91 1.08 4.92
N THR A 68 8.40 2.19 4.38
CA THR A 68 7.27 2.12 3.47
C THR A 68 7.70 1.53 2.13
N CYS A 69 8.76 2.08 1.58
CA CYS A 69 9.36 1.59 0.35
C CYS A 69 9.71 0.11 0.49
N LEU A 70 10.29 -0.31 1.63
CA LEU A 70 10.55 -1.72 1.90
C LEU A 70 9.26 -2.56 1.98
N SER A 71 8.20 -2.04 2.59
CA SER A 71 6.91 -2.71 2.65
C SER A 71 6.30 -2.90 1.25
N TYR A 72 6.40 -1.90 0.37
CA TYR A 72 5.96 -2.05 -1.01
C TYR A 72 6.80 -3.06 -1.79
N MET A 73 8.12 -3.07 -1.62
CA MET A 73 8.97 -4.08 -2.26
C MET A 73 8.60 -5.51 -1.82
N LYS A 74 8.32 -5.73 -0.53
CA LYS A 74 7.82 -7.03 -0.02
C LYS A 74 6.46 -7.39 -0.62
N MET A 75 5.55 -6.41 -0.70
CA MET A 75 4.23 -6.59 -1.33
C MET A 75 4.32 -6.93 -2.83
N THR A 76 5.25 -6.32 -3.58
CA THR A 76 5.46 -6.62 -5.00
C THR A 76 5.84 -8.09 -5.19
N VAL A 77 6.78 -8.60 -4.39
CA VAL A 77 7.19 -10.01 -4.42
C VAL A 77 6.03 -10.92 -4.04
N ALA A 78 5.39 -10.64 -2.90
CA ALA A 78 4.31 -11.48 -2.39
C ALA A 78 3.08 -11.48 -3.31
N GLY A 79 2.77 -10.34 -3.95
CA GLY A 79 1.69 -10.20 -4.92
C GLY A 79 1.88 -11.10 -6.14
N HIS A 80 3.08 -11.06 -6.76
CA HIS A 80 3.40 -11.94 -7.89
C HIS A 80 3.31 -13.42 -7.52
N VAL A 81 3.86 -13.79 -6.36
CA VAL A 81 3.80 -15.18 -5.86
C VAL A 81 2.34 -15.60 -5.62
N ALA A 82 1.54 -14.75 -4.98
CA ALA A 82 0.13 -15.03 -4.71
C ALA A 82 -0.70 -15.17 -5.98
N GLU A 83 -0.52 -14.28 -6.96
CA GLU A 83 -1.23 -14.30 -8.23
C GLU A 83 -0.92 -15.56 -9.04
N HIS A 84 0.35 -15.97 -9.07
CA HIS A 84 0.80 -17.05 -9.96
C HIS A 84 0.76 -18.43 -9.31
N LEU A 85 1.01 -18.55 -8.01
CA LEU A 85 0.95 -19.82 -7.28
C LEU A 85 -0.37 -20.02 -6.53
N GLY A 86 -1.23 -18.99 -6.43
CA GLY A 86 -2.46 -19.02 -5.65
C GLY A 86 -2.23 -19.07 -4.13
N THR A 87 -1.00 -18.83 -3.66
CA THR A 87 -0.63 -18.91 -2.25
C THR A 87 0.62 -18.09 -1.92
N THR A 88 0.76 -17.71 -0.65
CA THR A 88 1.96 -17.07 -0.08
C THR A 88 2.65 -17.93 0.99
N ARG A 89 2.24 -19.20 1.17
CA ARG A 89 2.72 -20.06 2.27
C ARG A 89 4.25 -20.27 2.33
N GLY A 90 4.95 -20.10 1.21
CA GLY A 90 6.42 -20.23 1.13
C GLY A 90 7.17 -18.93 1.46
N ILE A 91 6.48 -17.83 1.75
CA ILE A 91 7.11 -16.53 2.02
C ILE A 91 7.36 -16.39 3.52
N HIS A 92 8.64 -16.30 3.88
CA HIS A 92 9.09 -16.05 5.24
C HIS A 92 10.19 -14.99 5.22
N TRP A 93 9.80 -13.74 5.42
CA TRP A 93 10.73 -12.62 5.45
C TRP A 93 11.68 -12.69 6.64
N GLN A 94 12.94 -12.36 6.38
CA GLN A 94 14.00 -12.17 7.37
C GLN A 94 14.64 -10.80 7.14
N GLY A 95 15.01 -10.09 8.20
CA GLY A 95 15.57 -8.74 8.13
C GLY A 95 14.59 -7.68 8.65
N ASP A 96 14.57 -6.51 8.02
CA ASP A 96 13.84 -5.35 8.48
C ASP A 96 12.32 -5.42 8.21
N GLY A 97 11.54 -4.87 9.15
CA GLY A 97 10.08 -4.75 9.04
C GLY A 97 9.34 -6.09 8.97
N ILE A 98 9.84 -7.12 9.66
CA ILE A 98 9.20 -8.44 9.75
C ILE A 98 8.04 -8.48 10.75
N ASP A 99 7.91 -7.45 11.60
CA ASP A 99 6.89 -7.39 12.62
C ASP A 99 5.49 -7.24 12.00
N ALA A 100 4.57 -8.12 12.43
CA ALA A 100 3.16 -7.96 12.13
C ALA A 100 2.61 -6.74 12.85
N GLY A 101 1.82 -5.92 12.17
CA GLY A 101 1.32 -4.68 12.76
C GLY A 101 0.57 -3.79 11.79
N MET A 102 0.29 -2.57 12.22
CA MET A 102 -0.34 -1.57 11.36
C MET A 102 0.56 -1.28 10.14
N PRO A 103 0.03 -1.20 8.91
CA PRO A 103 0.84 -0.84 7.76
C PRO A 103 1.47 0.53 7.97
N VAL A 104 2.77 0.65 7.73
CA VAL A 104 3.53 1.90 7.92
C VAL A 104 2.99 3.06 7.05
N PHE A 105 2.29 2.72 5.98
CA PHE A 105 1.61 3.62 5.05
C PHE A 105 0.15 3.93 5.38
N PHE A 106 -0.37 3.43 6.50
CA PHE A 106 -1.74 3.68 6.96
C PHE A 106 -1.79 4.83 7.96
N ARG A 107 -2.83 5.67 7.89
CA ARG A 107 -3.20 6.60 8.96
C ARG A 107 -4.71 6.55 9.20
N GLU A 108 -5.09 6.60 10.46
CA GLU A 108 -6.43 7.00 10.86
C GLU A 108 -6.53 8.53 10.78
N ILE A 109 -7.61 9.03 10.20
CA ILE A 109 -7.86 10.45 10.03
C ILE A 109 -9.28 10.81 10.48
N THR A 110 -9.44 12.00 11.04
CA THR A 110 -10.70 12.46 11.65
C THR A 110 -11.20 13.72 10.96
N VAL A 111 -12.47 13.75 10.57
CA VAL A 111 -13.09 14.93 9.96
C VAL A 111 -13.00 16.10 10.94
N MET A 112 -12.44 17.22 10.50
CA MET A 112 -12.43 18.50 11.23
C MET A 112 -13.56 19.40 10.76
N SER A 113 -13.76 19.48 9.45
CA SER A 113 -14.75 20.37 8.85
C SER A 113 -15.24 19.83 7.51
N SER A 114 -16.45 20.23 7.14
CA SER A 114 -17.16 19.78 5.95
C SER A 114 -17.76 20.98 5.24
N THR A 115 -17.32 21.23 4.00
CA THR A 115 -17.71 22.41 3.23
C THR A 115 -18.21 22.01 1.84
N ARG A 116 -19.47 22.33 1.54
CA ARG A 116 -20.06 22.09 0.22
C ARG A 116 -19.84 23.30 -0.69
N PHE A 117 -19.05 23.12 -1.75
CA PHE A 117 -18.73 24.19 -2.69
C PHE A 117 -19.69 24.27 -3.88
N SER A 118 -20.33 23.15 -4.24
CA SER A 118 -21.33 23.09 -5.29
C SER A 118 -22.38 22.01 -5.00
N ALA A 119 -23.37 21.88 -5.89
CA ALA A 119 -24.34 20.80 -5.80
C ALA A 119 -23.69 19.40 -5.80
N HIS A 120 -22.52 19.23 -6.43
CA HIS A 120 -21.88 17.93 -6.66
C HIS A 120 -20.46 17.81 -6.09
N MET A 121 -19.98 18.80 -5.34
CA MET A 121 -18.63 18.78 -4.78
C MET A 121 -18.62 19.24 -3.33
N GLN A 122 -17.95 18.47 -2.49
CA GLN A 122 -17.79 18.75 -1.07
C GLN A 122 -16.38 18.45 -0.63
N ARG A 123 -15.77 19.39 0.07
CA ARG A 123 -14.45 19.22 0.69
C ARG A 123 -14.60 18.83 2.13
N LEU A 124 -13.89 17.77 2.49
CA LEU A 124 -13.66 17.42 3.87
C LEU A 124 -12.22 17.75 4.22
N ARG A 125 -12.05 18.44 5.34
CA ARG A 125 -10.76 18.58 6.01
C ARG A 125 -10.65 17.49 7.06
N PHE A 126 -9.53 16.82 7.08
CA PHE A 126 -9.21 15.82 8.08
C PHE A 126 -8.01 16.24 8.92
N ALA A 127 -8.05 15.95 10.21
CA ALA A 127 -6.90 15.90 11.08
C ALA A 127 -6.26 14.51 10.99
N GLY A 128 -4.94 14.44 11.13
CA GLY A 128 -4.20 13.19 11.21
C GLY A 128 -2.83 13.38 11.83
N LYS A 129 -2.24 12.28 12.27
CA LYS A 129 -0.87 12.25 12.80
C LYS A 129 0.09 11.73 11.74
N ASP A 130 1.36 12.11 11.86
CA ASP A 130 2.47 11.59 11.04
C ASP A 130 2.18 11.65 9.53
N LEU A 131 1.63 12.78 9.08
CA LEU A 131 1.21 13.00 7.70
C LEU A 131 2.38 13.32 6.75
N GLY A 132 3.61 13.41 7.27
CA GLY A 132 4.81 13.76 6.48
C GLY A 132 4.97 12.88 5.23
N ARG A 133 4.64 11.59 5.30
CA ARG A 133 4.75 10.69 4.14
C ARG A 133 3.82 11.04 2.97
N PHE A 134 2.71 11.73 3.24
CA PHE A 134 1.71 12.10 2.23
C PHE A 134 2.08 13.38 1.46
N SER A 135 3.23 13.98 1.76
CA SER A 135 3.73 15.16 1.07
C SER A 135 4.62 14.85 -0.15
N HIS A 136 4.95 13.58 -0.38
CA HIS A 136 5.81 13.11 -1.48
C HIS A 136 5.27 11.77 -2.03
N GLY A 137 5.68 11.34 -3.23
CA GLY A 137 5.31 10.02 -3.77
C GLY A 137 3.91 9.94 -4.42
N GLY A 138 3.38 11.08 -4.86
CA GLY A 138 2.09 11.17 -5.55
C GLY A 138 1.00 11.84 -4.71
N LEU A 139 -0.15 12.08 -5.35
CA LEU A 139 -1.29 12.75 -4.71
C LEU A 139 -2.45 11.81 -4.42
N HIS A 140 -2.44 10.57 -4.93
CA HIS A 140 -3.56 9.67 -4.70
C HIS A 140 -3.41 8.87 -3.42
N ILE A 141 -4.53 8.71 -2.73
CA ILE A 141 -4.67 7.93 -1.52
C ILE A 141 -5.86 7.00 -1.67
N ARG A 142 -5.84 5.89 -0.93
CA ARG A 142 -7.00 5.02 -0.74
C ARG A 142 -7.63 5.36 0.60
N LEU A 143 -8.83 5.92 0.56
CA LEU A 143 -9.65 6.09 1.75
C LEU A 143 -10.30 4.76 2.11
N LEU A 144 -10.27 4.43 3.40
CA LEU A 144 -10.85 3.20 3.97
C LEU A 144 -12.05 3.60 4.81
N LEU A 145 -13.24 3.28 4.31
CA LEU A 145 -14.50 3.68 4.91
C LEU A 145 -15.07 2.50 5.72
N PRO A 146 -15.16 2.60 7.05
CA PRO A 146 -15.78 1.57 7.86
C PRO A 146 -17.29 1.51 7.62
N PRO A 147 -17.93 0.35 7.83
CA PRO A 147 -19.38 0.23 7.80
C PRO A 147 -20.03 1.16 8.83
N ALA A 148 -21.17 1.76 8.46
CA ALA A 148 -21.85 2.73 9.30
C ALA A 148 -22.25 2.13 10.67
N GLY A 149 -22.00 2.88 11.75
CA GLY A 149 -22.38 2.47 13.10
C GLY A 149 -21.47 1.44 13.77
N ARG A 150 -20.36 1.05 13.13
CA ARG A 150 -19.37 0.11 13.70
C ARG A 150 -18.09 0.84 14.11
N GLN A 151 -17.42 0.31 15.13
CA GLN A 151 -16.04 0.72 15.41
C GLN A 151 -15.15 0.22 14.28
N PRO A 152 -14.24 1.06 13.75
CA PRO A 152 -13.39 0.64 12.65
C PRO A 152 -12.42 -0.47 13.08
N LEU A 153 -12.36 -1.54 12.28
CA LEU A 153 -11.24 -2.47 12.30
C LEU A 153 -10.29 -2.07 11.17
N TRP A 154 -9.02 -1.84 11.49
CA TRP A 154 -8.03 -1.40 10.49
C TRP A 154 -7.23 -2.57 9.91
N PRO A 155 -6.72 -2.45 8.68
CA PRO A 155 -5.85 -3.47 8.11
C PRO A 155 -4.56 -3.63 8.90
N SER A 156 -3.96 -4.81 8.80
CA SER A 156 -2.62 -5.11 9.33
C SER A 156 -1.72 -5.68 8.23
N MET A 157 -0.42 -5.77 8.50
CA MET A 157 0.52 -6.49 7.66
C MET A 157 0.61 -7.95 8.11
N GLY A 158 0.45 -8.87 7.16
CA GLY A 158 0.69 -10.29 7.34
C GLY A 158 2.18 -10.62 7.32
N ALA A 159 2.55 -11.78 7.86
CA ALA A 159 3.94 -12.25 7.88
C ALA A 159 4.52 -12.52 6.48
N ASP A 160 3.66 -12.71 5.48
CA ASP A 160 4.02 -12.82 4.06
C ASP A 160 4.30 -11.46 3.41
N GLY A 161 4.06 -10.35 4.12
CA GLY A 161 4.24 -9.00 3.63
C GLY A 161 3.03 -8.44 2.88
N LEU A 162 1.89 -9.13 2.84
CA LEU A 162 0.65 -8.60 2.26
C LEU A 162 -0.23 -7.92 3.30
N ILE A 163 -1.16 -7.08 2.83
CA ILE A 163 -2.16 -6.46 3.69
C ILE A 163 -3.24 -7.49 4.05
N VAL A 164 -3.47 -7.68 5.35
CA VAL A 164 -4.61 -8.42 5.89
C VAL A 164 -5.77 -7.46 6.07
N TRP A 165 -6.78 -7.61 5.23
CA TRP A 165 -7.98 -6.77 5.24
C TRP A 165 -9.04 -7.29 6.22
N PRO A 166 -9.74 -6.41 6.95
CA PRO A 166 -11.00 -6.74 7.61
C PRO A 166 -12.01 -7.34 6.63
N SER A 167 -12.80 -8.31 7.10
CA SER A 167 -13.76 -9.07 6.27
C SER A 167 -15.13 -9.18 6.94
N GLY A 168 -16.14 -9.62 6.19
CA GLY A 168 -17.50 -9.79 6.70
C GLY A 168 -18.14 -8.45 7.08
N ASP A 169 -18.77 -8.39 8.24
CA ASP A 169 -19.47 -7.19 8.74
C ASP A 169 -18.54 -6.00 9.02
N ASP A 170 -17.22 -6.22 9.07
CA ASP A 170 -16.20 -5.19 9.28
C ASP A 170 -15.46 -4.81 7.98
N ALA A 171 -15.88 -5.34 6.83
CA ALA A 171 -15.24 -5.06 5.55
C ALA A 171 -15.26 -3.56 5.23
N LEU A 172 -14.08 -3.02 4.89
CA LEU A 172 -13.90 -1.60 4.58
C LEU A 172 -14.21 -1.32 3.11
N ALA A 173 -14.96 -0.27 2.81
CA ALA A 173 -15.05 0.23 1.44
C ALA A 173 -13.81 1.05 1.10
N VAL A 174 -13.04 0.58 0.12
CA VAL A 174 -11.79 1.23 -0.33
C VAL A 174 -12.05 2.08 -1.57
N ARG A 175 -11.69 3.36 -1.55
CA ARG A 175 -11.84 4.26 -2.71
C ARG A 175 -10.61 5.14 -2.92
N VAL A 176 -10.21 5.31 -4.17
CA VAL A 176 -9.09 6.18 -4.54
C VAL A 176 -9.56 7.62 -4.59
N TYR A 177 -8.83 8.51 -3.93
CA TYR A 177 -9.05 9.96 -3.90
C TYR A 177 -7.73 10.69 -4.06
N THR A 178 -7.82 11.99 -4.35
CA THR A 178 -6.66 12.86 -4.50
C THR A 178 -6.59 13.80 -3.31
N ILE A 179 -5.40 13.91 -2.69
CA ILE A 179 -5.10 14.94 -1.70
C ILE A 179 -5.17 16.29 -2.41
N ARG A 180 -6.10 17.13 -1.97
CA ARG A 180 -6.28 18.47 -2.54
C ARG A 180 -5.32 19.49 -1.96
N ALA A 181 -5.06 19.38 -0.66
CA ALA A 181 -4.10 20.19 0.09
C ALA A 181 -3.64 19.40 1.31
N LEU A 182 -2.41 19.65 1.76
CA LEU A 182 -1.83 19.01 2.93
C LEU A 182 -0.96 20.03 3.66
N ASP A 183 -1.09 20.07 4.98
CA ASP A 183 -0.14 20.70 5.89
C ASP A 183 0.22 19.66 6.95
N ALA A 184 1.33 18.97 6.71
CA ALA A 184 1.79 17.92 7.60
C ALA A 184 2.25 18.46 8.96
N ALA A 185 2.74 19.70 9.03
CA ALA A 185 3.20 20.31 10.27
C ALA A 185 2.02 20.68 11.17
N SER A 186 0.95 21.22 10.57
CA SER A 186 -0.31 21.49 11.28
C SER A 186 -1.22 20.27 11.42
N GLY A 187 -0.85 19.12 10.83
CA GLY A 187 -1.54 17.85 11.00
C GLY A 187 -2.89 17.76 10.29
N TRP A 188 -3.08 18.41 9.13
CA TRP A 188 -4.34 18.33 8.39
C TRP A 188 -4.16 18.13 6.88
N LEU A 189 -5.16 17.50 6.25
CA LEU A 189 -5.28 17.41 4.80
C LEU A 189 -6.72 17.67 4.33
N ASP A 190 -6.86 18.12 3.09
CA ASP A 190 -8.15 18.31 2.42
C ASP A 190 -8.33 17.27 1.31
N VAL A 191 -9.53 16.72 1.19
CA VAL A 191 -9.94 15.84 0.09
C VAL A 191 -11.27 16.34 -0.48
N ASP A 192 -11.34 16.42 -1.81
CA ASP A 192 -12.55 16.81 -2.54
C ASP A 192 -13.34 15.56 -2.96
N PHE A 193 -14.60 15.48 -2.52
CA PHE A 193 -15.53 14.39 -2.82
C PHE A 193 -16.56 14.81 -3.85
N VAL A 194 -16.64 14.02 -4.93
CA VAL A 194 -17.73 14.11 -5.91
C VAL A 194 -18.99 13.45 -5.32
N LEU A 195 -20.06 14.22 -5.22
CA LEU A 195 -21.35 13.74 -4.72
C LEU A 195 -22.22 13.27 -5.89
N HIS A 196 -22.65 12.02 -5.82
CA HIS A 196 -23.54 11.41 -6.81
C HIS A 196 -24.52 10.45 -6.12
N PRO A 197 -25.78 10.38 -6.59
CA PRO A 197 -26.75 9.43 -6.07
C PRO A 197 -26.39 8.00 -6.49
N GLY A 198 -26.81 7.02 -5.70
CA GLY A 198 -26.63 5.59 -6.00
C GLY A 198 -26.71 4.74 -4.74
N GLN A 199 -26.94 3.43 -4.91
CA GLN A 199 -27.00 2.49 -3.80
C GLN A 199 -25.61 2.04 -3.32
N GLU A 200 -24.58 2.12 -4.18
CA GLU A 200 -23.21 1.65 -3.89
C GLU A 200 -22.17 2.77 -3.93
N THR A 201 -22.48 3.91 -3.32
CA THR A 201 -21.62 5.10 -3.33
C THR A 201 -21.09 5.44 -1.93
N PRO A 202 -20.38 4.52 -1.25
CA PRO A 202 -20.03 4.66 0.17
C PRO A 202 -19.24 5.94 0.47
N ALA A 203 -18.35 6.36 -0.42
CA ALA A 203 -17.59 7.60 -0.23
C ALA A 203 -18.43 8.86 -0.43
N ALA A 204 -19.35 8.87 -1.41
CA ALA A 204 -20.27 9.99 -1.59
C ALA A 204 -21.26 10.08 -0.42
N SER A 205 -21.78 8.94 0.04
CA SER A 205 -22.66 8.86 1.22
C SER A 205 -21.96 9.30 2.49
N PHE A 206 -20.72 8.84 2.72
CA PHE A 206 -19.89 9.32 3.82
C PHE A 206 -19.72 10.84 3.74
N ALA A 207 -19.30 11.38 2.60
CA ALA A 207 -19.09 12.81 2.44
C ALA A 207 -20.36 13.62 2.72
N GLN A 208 -21.50 13.23 2.15
CA GLN A 208 -22.78 13.93 2.37
C GLN A 208 -23.18 14.03 3.85
N ASN A 209 -22.83 13.01 4.64
CA ASN A 209 -23.24 12.91 6.04
C ASN A 209 -22.13 13.27 7.03
N ALA A 210 -20.92 13.56 6.55
CA ALA A 210 -19.73 13.77 7.37
C ALA A 210 -19.87 14.94 8.35
N ARG A 211 -19.52 14.69 9.60
CA ARG A 211 -19.50 15.63 10.72
C ARG A 211 -18.13 15.65 11.36
N ALA A 212 -17.81 16.76 12.02
CA ALA A 212 -16.59 16.84 12.81
C ALA A 212 -16.55 15.71 13.85
N GLY A 213 -15.43 14.99 13.91
CA GLY A 213 -15.25 13.81 14.75
C GLY A 213 -15.43 12.47 14.04
N ASP A 214 -15.99 12.43 12.82
CA ASP A 214 -16.10 11.17 12.06
C ASP A 214 -14.72 10.64 11.66
N VAL A 215 -14.52 9.33 11.76
CA VAL A 215 -13.21 8.68 11.59
C VAL A 215 -13.21 7.76 10.37
N ILE A 216 -12.16 7.87 9.55
CA ILE A 216 -11.88 6.96 8.43
C ILE A 216 -10.38 6.61 8.39
N GLY A 217 -10.03 5.59 7.62
CA GLY A 217 -8.65 5.23 7.34
C GLY A 217 -8.14 5.82 6.03
N MET A 218 -6.82 5.88 5.89
CA MET A 218 -6.13 6.34 4.69
C MET A 218 -4.87 5.49 4.48
N ILE A 219 -4.69 4.97 3.27
CA ILE A 219 -3.45 4.34 2.79
C ILE A 219 -2.90 5.13 1.61
N GLY A 220 -1.58 5.26 1.53
CA GLY A 220 -0.90 5.93 0.43
C GLY A 220 0.10 6.94 0.97
N PRO A 221 0.68 7.80 0.12
CA PRO A 221 0.28 8.02 -1.25
C PRO A 221 0.70 6.88 -2.19
N GLY A 222 0.01 6.77 -3.30
CA GLY A 222 0.36 5.94 -4.46
C GLY A 222 -0.26 6.53 -5.71
N GLY A 223 0.04 5.94 -6.88
CA GLY A 223 -0.47 6.43 -8.16
C GLY A 223 0.43 7.51 -8.78
N GLY A 224 0.73 7.28 -10.06
CA GLY A 224 1.96 7.69 -10.74
C GLY A 224 2.75 6.41 -11.00
N ASP A 225 2.59 5.85 -12.20
CA ASP A 225 3.20 4.63 -12.75
C ASP A 225 4.03 3.79 -11.76
N ALA A 226 3.41 2.72 -11.28
CA ALA A 226 4.06 1.58 -10.64
C ALA A 226 3.55 0.30 -11.32
#